data_AF-A0A8X6GEE4-F1
#
_entry.id   AF-A0A8X6GEE4-F1
#
_cell.length_a   1.000
_cell.length_b   1.000
_cell.length_c   1.000
_cell.angle_alpha   90.00
_cell.angle_beta   90.00
_cell.angle_gamma   90.00
#
_symmetry.space_group_name_H-M   'P 1'
#
loop_
_entity.id
_entity.type
_entity.pdbx_description
1 polymer ?
#
loop_
_entity_poly.entity_id
_entity_poly.type
_entity_poly.pdbx_seq_one_letter_code
_entity_poly.pdbx_strand_id
1 'polypeptide(L)'
;MISLKKLRVCTNCLSEFHAVSKCNSKYLCFVCKQKHHTLLHKYATPSTNYKADLETLGPDLNSSQVVRHSESDSSSENTRDSFHTIGSNSILINTAIVYMKDSEGIRQPLRVILDCASESSFISSRSSEALGL
;
A
#
# COMPACT_ATOMS: atom_id res chain seq x y z
N MET A 1 -2.57 4.50 -8.02
CA MET A 1 -1.21 5.02 -7.79
C MET A 1 -1.08 6.42 -8.39
N ILE A 2 -1.05 7.46 -7.55
CA ILE A 2 -0.75 8.82 -8.00
C ILE A 2 0.75 8.89 -8.27
N SER A 3 1.14 8.82 -9.54
CA SER A 3 2.53 9.08 -9.94
C SER A 3 2.79 10.58 -9.84
N LEU A 4 3.56 11.02 -8.85
CA LEU A 4 4.05 12.41 -8.73
C LEU A 4 4.94 12.85 -9.89
N LYS A 5 5.29 11.96 -10.83
CA LYS A 5 5.86 12.36 -12.12
C LYS A 5 4.85 13.07 -13.02
N LYS A 6 3.55 12.91 -12.79
CA LYS A 6 2.46 13.53 -13.58
C LYS A 6 2.01 14.87 -13.01
N LEU A 7 2.21 15.10 -11.71
CA LEU A 7 1.98 16.38 -11.07
C LEU A 7 3.30 17.16 -11.08
N ARG A 8 3.33 18.38 -11.60
CA ARG A 8 4.53 19.24 -11.63
C ARG A 8 4.86 19.79 -10.23
N VAL A 9 5.00 18.91 -9.25
CA VAL A 9 5.25 19.26 -7.85
C VAL A 9 6.67 18.93 -7.44
N CYS A 10 7.19 19.70 -6.49
CA CYS A 10 8.47 19.47 -5.84
C CYS A 10 8.42 18.14 -5.08
N THR A 11 9.29 17.17 -5.40
CA THR A 11 9.32 15.91 -4.66
C THR A 11 9.83 16.04 -3.22
N ASN A 12 10.41 17.18 -2.83
CA ASN A 12 10.90 17.41 -1.47
C ASN A 12 9.83 17.96 -0.52
N CYS A 13 9.07 18.97 -0.94
CA CYS A 13 8.04 19.61 -0.11
C CYS A 13 6.61 19.46 -0.64
N LEU A 14 6.43 18.74 -1.75
CA LEU A 14 5.14 18.48 -2.41
C LEU A 14 4.40 19.74 -2.91
N SER A 15 5.09 20.88 -2.99
CA SER A 15 4.54 22.15 -3.50
C SER A 15 4.58 22.23 -5.03
N GLU A 16 3.59 22.86 -5.66
CA GLU A 16 3.47 22.96 -7.12
C GLU A 16 4.33 24.07 -7.76
N PHE A 17 4.95 24.94 -6.96
CA PHE A 17 5.53 26.19 -7.45
C PHE A 17 7.01 26.11 -7.86
N HIS A 18 7.69 24.99 -7.61
CA HIS A 18 9.11 24.88 -7.92
C HIS A 18 9.58 23.43 -8.13
N ALA A 19 10.70 23.29 -8.84
CA ALA A 19 11.43 22.03 -8.94
C ALA A 19 12.28 21.79 -7.67
N VAL A 20 12.58 20.52 -7.39
CA VAL A 20 13.40 20.10 -6.23
C VAL A 20 14.75 20.82 -6.15
N SER A 21 15.36 21.11 -7.30
CA SER A 21 16.62 21.84 -7.40
C SER A 21 16.52 23.27 -6.85
N LYS A 22 15.36 23.90 -6.93
CA LYS A 22 15.05 25.25 -6.42
C LYS A 22 14.27 25.23 -5.11
N CYS A 23 14.22 24.08 -4.42
CA CYS A 23 13.49 23.96 -3.17
C CYS A 23 14.28 24.58 -2.01
N ASN A 24 13.66 25.55 -1.31
CA ASN A 24 14.22 26.20 -0.13
C ASN A 24 13.93 25.46 1.18
N SER A 25 13.22 24.33 1.13
CA SER A 25 12.95 23.52 2.32
C SER A 25 14.26 22.97 2.89
N LYS A 26 14.47 23.19 4.19
CA LYS A 26 15.59 22.62 4.96
C LYS A 26 15.39 21.13 5.29
N TYR A 27 14.17 20.62 5.09
CA TYR A 27 13.83 19.24 5.41
C TYR A 27 14.35 18.28 4.34
N LEU A 28 14.88 17.15 4.81
CA LEU A 28 15.35 16.02 4.03
C LEU A 28 14.59 14.77 4.45
N CYS A 29 14.59 13.74 3.61
CA CYS A 29 14.00 12.46 3.94
C CYS A 29 14.54 11.93 5.27
N PHE A 30 13.66 11.57 6.20
CA PHE A 30 14.09 11.10 7.53
C PHE A 30 14.88 9.79 7.47
N VAL A 31 14.64 8.97 6.44
CA VAL A 31 15.23 7.63 6.27
C VAL A 31 16.61 7.69 5.62
N CYS A 32 16.76 8.39 4.49
CA CYS A 32 18.01 8.36 3.70
C CYS A 32 18.71 9.72 3.58
N LYS A 33 18.16 10.78 4.19
CA LYS A 33 18.71 12.15 4.20
C LYS A 33 18.90 12.76 2.80
N GLN A 34 18.19 12.27 1.79
CA GLN A 34 18.17 12.86 0.44
C GLN A 34 17.03 13.87 0.26
N LYS A 35 17.12 14.71 -0.79
CA LYS A 35 16.11 15.73 -1.16
C LYS A 35 14.84 15.12 -1.75
N HIS A 36 14.04 14.48 -0.90
CA HIS A 36 12.67 14.08 -1.17
C HIS A 36 11.86 14.02 0.12
N HIS A 37 10.54 14.13 0.01
CA HIS A 37 9.62 13.98 1.11
C HIS A 37 9.65 12.53 1.62
N THR A 38 9.69 12.31 2.93
CA THR A 38 9.82 10.97 3.54
C THR A 38 8.76 9.98 3.06
N LEU A 39 7.54 10.45 2.76
CA LEU A 39 6.46 9.63 2.18
C LEU A 39 6.79 9.04 0.80
N LEU A 40 7.77 9.61 0.09
CA LEU A 40 8.21 9.13 -1.22
C LEU A 40 9.43 8.22 -1.14
N HIS A 41 9.91 7.93 0.06
CA HIS A 41 11.03 7.03 0.26
C HIS A 41 10.67 5.64 -0.28
N LYS A 42 11.50 5.14 -1.21
CA LYS A 42 11.36 3.79 -1.74
C LYS A 42 12.15 2.84 -0.86
N TYR A 43 11.46 2.05 -0.07
CA TYR A 43 12.07 0.91 0.60
C TYR A 43 12.41 -0.13 -0.46
N ALA A 44 13.65 -0.61 -0.47
CA ALA A 44 14.02 -1.73 -1.31
C ALA A 44 13.17 -2.94 -0.89
N THR A 45 12.28 -3.40 -1.76
CA THR A 45 11.78 -4.76 -1.65
C THR A 45 12.99 -5.67 -1.92
N PRO A 46 13.19 -6.77 -1.16
CA PRO A 46 14.20 -7.75 -1.51
C PRO A 46 13.81 -8.32 -2.88
N SER A 47 14.44 -7.78 -3.91
CA SER A 47 14.46 -8.40 -5.21
C SER A 47 15.39 -9.58 -5.03
N THR A 48 14.84 -10.79 -5.08
CA THR A 48 15.60 -12.02 -5.28
C THR A 48 16.27 -11.95 -6.65
N ASN A 49 17.32 -11.14 -6.75
CA ASN A 49 18.35 -11.28 -7.75
C ASN A 49 19.20 -12.46 -7.31
N TYR A 50 18.74 -13.68 -7.62
CA TYR A 50 19.66 -14.79 -7.73
C TYR A 50 20.65 -14.43 -8.83
N LYS A 51 21.84 -13.97 -8.42
CA LYS A 51 23.02 -14.04 -9.25
C LYS A 51 23.25 -15.52 -9.56
N ALA A 52 22.93 -15.95 -10.76
CA ALA A 52 23.47 -17.19 -11.29
C ALA A 52 24.85 -16.85 -11.87
N ASP A 53 25.87 -17.00 -11.04
CA ASP A 53 27.18 -17.41 -11.53
C ASP A 53 27.02 -18.86 -12.03
N LEU A 54 27.22 -19.11 -13.32
CA LEU A 54 27.56 -20.45 -13.78
C LEU A 54 28.31 -20.38 -15.12
N GLU A 55 29.64 -20.39 -15.03
CA GLU A 55 30.46 -20.96 -16.09
C GLU A 55 30.35 -22.50 -16.03
N THR A 56 30.44 -23.12 -17.22
CA THR A 56 31.08 -24.42 -17.50
C THR A 56 30.17 -25.61 -17.92
N LEU A 57 30.25 -25.90 -19.23
CA LEU A 57 30.16 -27.20 -19.96
C LEU A 57 28.79 -27.90 -20.15
N GLY A 58 28.44 -28.17 -21.43
CA GLY A 58 27.28 -29.01 -21.88
C GLY A 58 27.58 -30.52 -21.86
N PRO A 59 26.96 -31.39 -22.70
CA PRO A 59 25.85 -31.21 -23.66
C PRO A 59 24.73 -32.32 -23.63
N ASP A 60 23.70 -32.10 -24.46
CA ASP A 60 22.83 -33.08 -25.17
C ASP A 60 21.65 -33.87 -24.54
N LEU A 61 20.60 -33.98 -25.39
CA LEU A 61 19.55 -35.00 -25.56
C LEU A 61 18.12 -34.82 -24.97
N ASN A 62 17.23 -34.36 -25.85
CA ASN A 62 16.02 -35.04 -26.37
C ASN A 62 15.16 -35.91 -25.42
N SER A 63 13.88 -35.54 -25.22
CA SER A 63 12.70 -36.38 -25.53
C SER A 63 11.45 -35.85 -24.83
N SER A 64 10.38 -35.68 -25.62
CA SER A 64 8.98 -35.68 -25.19
C SER A 64 8.70 -36.83 -24.22
N GLN A 65 7.91 -36.61 -23.16
CA GLN A 65 6.85 -37.54 -22.71
C GLN A 65 5.86 -36.84 -21.76
N VAL A 66 4.60 -37.19 -22.01
CA VAL A 66 3.36 -36.92 -21.28
C VAL A 66 3.42 -37.57 -19.89
N VAL A 67 2.78 -37.01 -18.86
CA VAL A 67 1.86 -37.69 -17.91
C VAL A 67 1.36 -36.69 -16.85
N ARG A 68 0.05 -36.75 -16.61
CA ARG A 68 -0.73 -35.98 -15.63
C ARG A 68 -0.36 -36.36 -14.19
N HIS A 69 -0.43 -35.42 -13.25
CA HIS A 69 -0.98 -35.73 -11.93
C HIS A 69 -1.65 -34.50 -11.30
N SER A 70 -2.84 -34.78 -10.78
CA SER A 70 -3.72 -33.90 -10.04
C SER A 70 -3.23 -33.70 -8.60
N GLU A 71 -3.77 -32.64 -7.98
CA GLU A 71 -3.88 -32.42 -6.53
C GLU A 71 -2.59 -32.08 -5.78
N SER A 72 -2.49 -30.85 -5.28
CA SER A 72 -2.59 -30.65 -3.82
C SER A 72 -2.73 -29.17 -3.45
N ASP A 73 -3.71 -28.97 -2.59
CA ASP A 73 -4.15 -27.76 -1.93
C ASP A 73 -2.99 -27.09 -1.17
N SER A 74 -2.76 -25.80 -1.44
CA SER A 74 -2.06 -24.93 -0.50
C SER A 74 -2.69 -23.54 -0.57
N SER A 75 -3.53 -23.28 0.42
CA SER A 75 -4.20 -22.02 0.69
C SER A 75 -3.19 -20.90 0.92
N SER A 76 -2.77 -20.25 -0.16
CA SER A 76 -2.34 -18.85 -0.09
C SER A 76 -3.60 -18.00 -0.19
N GLU A 77 -4.10 -17.54 0.96
CA GLU A 77 -5.11 -16.49 1.02
C GLU A 77 -4.52 -15.19 0.44
N ASN A 78 -4.45 -15.13 -0.89
CA ASN A 78 -4.34 -13.89 -1.61
C ASN A 78 -5.75 -13.28 -1.57
N THR A 79 -6.05 -12.48 -0.55
CA THR A 79 -7.21 -11.59 -0.57
C THR A 79 -7.00 -10.56 -1.67
N ARG A 80 -7.37 -10.94 -2.89
CA ARG A 80 -7.44 -10.04 -4.04
C ARG A 80 -8.79 -9.35 -3.98
N ASP A 81 -8.85 -8.23 -3.28
CA ASP A 81 -9.98 -7.33 -3.41
C ASP A 81 -9.88 -6.64 -4.78
N SER A 82 -10.64 -7.14 -5.75
CA SER A 82 -10.79 -6.53 -7.06
C SER A 82 -12.04 -5.64 -7.08
N PHE A 83 -11.85 -4.32 -6.99
CA PHE A 83 -12.93 -3.35 -7.19
C PHE A 83 -13.05 -3.04 -8.68
N HIS A 84 -14.05 -3.62 -9.34
CA HIS A 84 -14.34 -3.37 -10.74
C HIS A 84 -15.35 -2.22 -10.85
N THR A 85 -14.89 -0.96 -10.87
CA THR A 85 -15.78 0.17 -11.15
C THR A 85 -16.02 0.26 -12.66
N ILE A 86 -17.07 -0.42 -13.15
CA ILE A 86 -17.57 -0.20 -14.51
C ILE A 86 -18.36 1.11 -14.51
N GLY A 87 -17.74 2.19 -14.97
CA GLY A 87 -18.46 3.37 -15.46
C GLY A 87 -19.23 4.21 -14.42
N SER A 88 -18.63 4.54 -13.28
CA SER A 88 -19.18 5.58 -12.40
C SER A 88 -18.07 6.31 -11.64
N ASN A 89 -18.27 7.61 -11.36
CA ASN A 89 -17.34 8.46 -10.61
C ASN A 89 -17.26 8.02 -9.14
N SER A 90 -16.64 6.86 -8.86
CA SER A 90 -16.47 6.39 -7.49
C SER A 90 -15.33 7.16 -6.82
N ILE A 91 -15.66 8.00 -5.84
CA ILE A 91 -14.67 8.63 -4.97
C ILE A 91 -14.23 7.60 -3.94
N LEU A 92 -12.93 7.30 -3.92
CA LEU A 92 -12.33 6.44 -2.90
C LEU A 92 -12.05 7.28 -1.66
N ILE A 93 -12.57 6.84 -0.51
CA ILE A 93 -12.29 7.45 0.79
C ILE A 93 -11.42 6.52 1.63
N ASN A 94 -10.49 7.09 2.40
CA ASN A 94 -9.65 6.31 3.29
C ASN A 94 -10.49 5.71 4.40
N THR A 95 -10.34 4.41 4.64
CA THR A 95 -10.97 3.72 5.76
C THR A 95 -9.93 2.95 6.57
N ALA A 96 -10.21 2.76 7.85
CA ALA A 96 -9.38 1.96 8.74
C ALA A 96 -10.27 1.09 9.65
N ILE A 97 -9.71 -0.01 10.14
CA ILE A 97 -10.29 -0.72 11.28
C ILE A 97 -9.56 -0.24 12.52
N VAL A 98 -10.31 0.29 13.49
CA VAL A 98 -9.79 0.71 14.80
C VAL A 98 -10.37 -0.17 15.89
N TYR A 99 -9.62 -0.39 16.95
CA TYR A 99 -10.07 -1.15 18.12
C TYR A 99 -10.32 -0.18 19.27
N MET A 100 -11.59 0.11 19.53
CA MET A 100 -12.02 0.98 20.63
C MET A 100 -12.48 0.13 21.81
N LYS A 101 -12.19 0.56 23.03
CA LYS A 101 -12.67 -0.15 24.22
C LYS A 101 -14.14 0.22 24.47
N ASP A 102 -14.96 -0.79 24.72
CA ASP A 102 -16.32 -0.59 25.24
C ASP A 102 -16.30 -0.29 26.76
N SER A 103 -17.50 -0.11 27.33
CA SER A 103 -17.72 0.14 28.76
C SER A 103 -17.20 -0.98 29.68
N GLU A 104 -17.04 -2.20 29.18
CA GLU A 104 -16.48 -3.33 29.92
C GLU A 104 -14.95 -3.45 29.74
N GLY A 105 -14.36 -2.55 28.93
CA GLY A 105 -12.93 -2.52 28.63
C GLY A 105 -12.51 -3.47 27.52
N ILE A 106 -13.44 -4.15 26.85
CA ILE A 106 -13.20 -5.08 25.75
C ILE A 106 -13.01 -4.31 24.44
N ARG A 107 -12.07 -4.76 23.61
CA ARG A 107 -11.73 -4.09 22.35
C ARG A 107 -12.69 -4.49 21.24
N GLN A 108 -13.53 -3.55 20.82
CA GLN A 108 -14.45 -3.68 19.70
C GLN A 108 -13.82 -3.17 18.39
N PRO A 109 -13.78 -3.98 17.33
CA PRO A 109 -13.32 -3.54 16.01
C PRO A 109 -14.40 -2.69 15.33
N LEU A 110 -14.03 -1.50 14.89
CA LEU A 110 -14.92 -0.58 14.17
C LEU A 110 -14.27 -0.11 12.88
N ARG A 111 -15.05 -0.12 11.79
CA ARG A 111 -14.63 0.51 10.53
C ARG A 111 -14.91 1.99 10.59
N VAL A 112 -13.86 2.79 10.45
CA VAL A 112 -13.92 4.25 10.44
C VAL A 112 -13.55 4.79 9.08
N ILE A 113 -14.14 5.94 8.74
CA ILE A 113 -13.77 6.75 7.59
C ILE A 113 -12.79 7.82 8.10
N LEU A 114 -11.65 7.96 7.43
CA LEU A 114 -10.63 8.97 7.75
C LEU A 114 -10.76 10.13 6.76
N ASP A 115 -11.54 11.15 7.13
CA ASP A 115 -11.81 12.31 6.30
C ASP A 115 -11.14 13.57 6.87
N CYS A 116 -10.14 14.09 6.16
CA CYS A 116 -9.44 15.32 6.54
C CYS A 116 -10.17 16.61 6.11
N ALA A 117 -11.21 16.50 5.29
CA ALA A 117 -12.01 17.63 4.83
C ALA A 117 -13.28 17.86 5.67
N SER A 118 -13.58 16.95 6.60
CA SER A 118 -14.72 17.09 7.53
C SER A 118 -14.37 17.99 8.72
N GLU A 119 -15.25 18.95 9.05
CA GLU A 119 -15.14 19.81 10.24
C GLU A 119 -15.64 19.13 11.53
N SER A 120 -16.20 17.93 11.43
CA SER A 120 -16.82 17.21 12.54
C SER A 120 -16.64 15.70 12.41
N SER A 121 -16.71 14.99 13.54
CA SER A 121 -16.63 13.53 13.62
C SER A 121 -17.94 12.96 14.12
N PHE A 122 -18.37 11.84 13.54
CA PHE A 122 -19.63 11.19 13.88
C PHE A 122 -19.41 9.72 14.17
N ILE A 123 -20.26 9.18 15.05
CA ILE A 123 -20.35 7.75 15.33
C ILE A 123 -21.77 7.29 15.00
N SER A 124 -21.90 6.11 14.41
CA SER A 124 -23.23 5.54 14.18
C SER A 124 -23.85 5.11 15.51
N SER A 125 -25.18 5.19 15.66
CA SER A 125 -25.88 4.74 16.88
C SER A 125 -25.52 3.30 17.23
N ARG A 126 -25.44 2.42 16.22
CA ARG A 126 -25.00 1.03 16.40
C ARG A 126 -23.61 0.92 17.02
N SER A 127 -22.67 1.76 16.59
CA SER A 127 -21.32 1.78 17.15
C SER A 127 -21.29 2.38 18.55
N SER A 128 -22.13 3.39 18.84
CA SER A 128 -22.30 3.94 20.20
C SER A 128 -22.81 2.88 21.17
N GLU A 129 -23.90 2.20 20.80
CA GLU A 129 -24.51 1.12 21.57
C GLU A 129 -23.53 -0.03 21.80
N ALA A 130 -22.79 -0.44 20.75
CA ALA A 130 -21.78 -1.49 20.87
C ALA A 130 -20.61 -1.12 21.80
N LEU A 131 -20.36 0.17 22.01
CA LEU A 131 -19.32 0.66 22.93
C LEU A 131 -19.86 0.99 24.33
N GLY A 132 -21.17 0.98 24.53
CA GLY A 132 -21.79 1.44 25.77
C GLY A 132 -21.60 2.94 26.03
N LEU A 133 -21.63 3.76 24.97
CA LEU A 133 -21.55 5.23 25.01
C LEU A 133 -22.94 5.88 25.07
#